data_AF-A0A351MRL7-F1
#
_entry.id   AF-A0A351MRL7-F1
#
_cell.length_a   1.000
_cell.length_b   1.000
_cell.length_c   1.000
_cell.angle_alpha   90.00
_cell.angle_beta   90.00
_cell.angle_gamma   90.00
#
_symmetry.space_group_name_H-M   'P 1'
#
loop_
_entity.id
_entity.type
_entity.pdbx_description
1 polymer ?
#
loop_
_entity_poly.entity_id
_entity_poly.type
_entity_poly.pdbx_seq_one_letter_code
_entity_poly.pdbx_strand_id
1 'polypeptide(L)'
;AEHIRDQKVRLLESIRSLQLGKGGDAVRAQYAEGLSGGEPVTGYLAEKDISATSATETFCALRLSIENDRWSGVPFYLRSGKR
;
A
#
# COMPACT_ATOMS: atom_id res chain seq x y z
N ALA A 1 -15.72 -2.75 -25.37
CA ALA A 1 -15.31 -2.96 -23.96
C ALA A 1 -13.94 -3.62 -23.86
N GLU A 2 -13.68 -4.64 -24.68
CA GLU A 2 -12.43 -5.43 -24.70
C GLU A 2 -11.18 -4.57 -24.91
N HIS A 3 -11.17 -3.68 -25.90
CA HIS A 3 -10.06 -2.75 -26.13
C HIS A 3 -9.65 -1.92 -24.89
N ILE A 4 -10.61 -1.48 -24.06
CA ILE A 4 -10.29 -0.73 -22.83
C ILE A 4 -9.63 -1.65 -21.81
N ARG A 5 -10.11 -2.89 -21.70
CA ARG A 5 -9.54 -3.89 -20.80
C ARG A 5 -8.11 -4.23 -21.21
N ASP A 6 -7.86 -4.40 -22.50
CA ASP A 6 -6.51 -4.69 -23.03
C ASP A 6 -5.52 -3.58 -22.70
N GLN A 7 -5.92 -2.31 -22.82
CA GLN A 7 -5.05 -1.19 -22.45
C GLN A 7 -4.81 -1.12 -20.93
N LYS A 8 -5.79 -1.49 -20.10
CA LYS A 8 -5.59 -1.59 -18.65
C LYS A 8 -4.59 -2.70 -18.31
N VAL A 9 -4.69 -3.86 -18.97
CA VAL A 9 -3.74 -4.98 -18.77
C VAL A 9 -2.33 -4.56 -19.16
N ARG A 10 -2.14 -4.00 -20.36
CA ARG A 10 -0.83 -3.51 -20.81
C ARG A 10 -0.22 -2.50 -19.84
N LEU A 11 -1.02 -1.58 -19.29
CA LEU A 11 -0.55 -0.63 -18.29
C LEU A 11 -0.10 -1.33 -17.00
N LEU A 12 -0.84 -2.33 -16.53
CA LEU A 12 -0.47 -3.10 -15.34
C LEU A 12 0.82 -3.90 -15.56
N GLU A 13 1.02 -4.46 -16.76
CA GLU A 13 2.24 -5.16 -17.16
C GLU A 13 3.47 -4.22 -17.22
N SER A 14 3.27 -2.93 -17.50
CA SER A 14 4.34 -1.92 -17.48
C SER A 14 4.71 -1.44 -16.08
N ILE A 15 4.07 -1.91 -15.01
CA ILE A 15 4.44 -1.51 -13.65
C ILE A 15 5.73 -2.24 -13.25
N ARG A 16 6.76 -1.47 -12.89
CA ARG A 16 8.01 -2.03 -12.39
C ARG A 16 7.81 -2.80 -11.08
N SER A 17 8.50 -3.93 -10.95
CA SER A 17 8.56 -4.70 -9.70
C SER A 17 9.06 -3.86 -8.52
N LEU A 18 8.33 -3.92 -7.41
CA LEU A 18 8.63 -3.16 -6.19
C LEU A 18 9.94 -3.62 -5.55
N GLN A 19 10.77 -2.66 -5.18
CA GLN A 19 11.90 -2.90 -4.28
C GLN A 19 11.42 -2.82 -2.83
N LEU A 20 11.63 -3.88 -2.05
CA LEU A 20 11.25 -3.91 -0.64
C LEU A 20 12.45 -3.60 0.27
N GLY A 21 12.19 -3.09 1.48
CA GLY A 21 13.21 -2.79 2.47
C GLY A 21 13.53 -1.30 2.59
N LYS A 22 14.63 -0.98 3.29
CA LYS A 22 15.01 0.40 3.60
C LYS A 22 15.32 1.17 2.31
N GLY A 23 14.59 2.27 2.07
CA GLY A 23 14.73 3.06 0.85
C GLY A 23 14.06 2.44 -0.38
N GLY A 24 13.29 1.35 -0.19
CA GLY A 24 12.51 0.73 -1.25
C GLY A 24 11.25 1.51 -1.61
N ASP A 25 10.41 0.88 -2.43
CA ASP A 25 9.18 1.42 -3.00
C ASP A 25 7.95 1.23 -2.10
N ALA A 26 8.09 0.54 -0.97
CA ALA A 26 7.00 0.21 -0.06
C ALA A 26 7.31 0.60 1.38
N VAL A 27 6.37 1.32 2.00
CA VAL A 27 6.32 1.55 3.44
C VAL A 27 5.10 0.85 3.99
N ARG A 28 5.32 0.07 5.04
CA ARG A 28 4.32 -0.78 5.70
C ARG A 28 4.26 -0.39 7.15
N ALA A 29 3.06 -0.31 7.70
CA ALA A 29 2.86 0.02 9.10
C ALA A 29 1.65 -0.71 9.68
N GLN A 30 1.60 -0.71 11.00
CA GLN A 30 0.54 -1.28 11.81
C GLN A 30 0.11 -0.22 12.82
N TYR A 31 -1.20 0.02 12.96
CA TYR A 31 -1.69 1.04 13.89
C TYR A 31 -1.47 0.58 15.33
N ALA A 32 -1.00 1.51 16.15
CA ALA A 32 -0.89 1.35 17.59
C ALA A 32 -2.15 1.90 18.27
N GLU A 33 -2.21 1.75 19.59
CA GLU A 33 -3.21 2.44 20.40
C GLU A 33 -3.13 3.96 20.20
N GLY A 34 -4.25 4.65 20.33
CA GLY A 34 -4.32 6.09 20.09
C GLY A 34 -5.73 6.63 20.19
N LEU A 35 -5.98 7.76 19.52
CA LEU A 35 -7.28 8.40 19.45
C LEU A 35 -7.78 8.37 18.00
N SER A 36 -9.03 7.96 17.79
CA SER A 36 -9.70 8.01 16.49
C SER A 36 -11.04 8.72 16.65
N GLY A 37 -11.20 9.87 15.99
CA GLY A 37 -12.39 10.71 16.19
C GLY A 37 -12.56 11.25 17.62
N GLY A 38 -11.49 11.30 18.41
CA GLY A 38 -11.51 11.73 19.81
C GLY A 38 -11.69 10.59 20.83
N GLU A 39 -12.05 9.39 20.38
CA GLU A 39 -12.21 8.22 21.24
C GLU A 39 -10.94 7.37 21.28
N PRO A 40 -10.59 6.80 22.45
CA PRO A 40 -9.46 5.88 22.58
C PRO A 40 -9.72 4.60 21.79
N VAL A 41 -8.70 4.16 21.07
CA VAL A 41 -8.73 2.94 20.26
C VAL A 41 -7.58 2.03 20.63
N THR A 42 -7.89 0.74 20.70
CA THR A 42 -6.92 -0.32 20.94
C THR A 42 -5.97 -0.47 19.75
N GLY A 43 -4.71 -0.80 20.00
CA GLY A 43 -3.74 -1.11 18.95
C GLY A 43 -4.01 -2.48 18.31
N TYR A 44 -3.57 -2.66 17.06
CA TYR A 44 -3.93 -3.86 16.27
C TYR A 44 -3.59 -5.19 16.95
N LEU A 45 -2.41 -5.29 17.59
CA LEU A 45 -1.97 -6.52 18.27
C LEU A 45 -2.77 -6.86 19.54
N ALA A 46 -3.53 -5.89 20.06
CA ALA A 46 -4.38 -6.05 21.23
C ALA A 46 -5.87 -6.18 20.85
N GLU A 47 -6.22 -6.12 19.56
CA GLU A 47 -7.57 -6.40 19.09
C GLU A 47 -7.93 -7.88 19.31
N LYS A 48 -9.22 -8.14 19.50
CA LYS A 48 -9.73 -9.50 19.67
C LYS A 48 -9.41 -10.35 18.44
N ASP A 49 -9.00 -11.60 18.67
CA ASP A 49 -8.67 -12.58 17.64
C ASP A 49 -7.44 -12.25 16.78
N ILE A 50 -6.61 -11.28 17.20
CA ILE A 50 -5.31 -10.99 16.60
C ILE A 50 -4.18 -11.60 17.43
N SER A 51 -3.23 -12.26 16.76
CA SER A 51 -2.02 -12.74 17.41
C SER A 51 -1.13 -11.57 17.85
N ALA A 52 -0.63 -11.62 19.08
CA ALA A 52 0.33 -10.65 19.62
C ALA A 52 1.67 -10.59 18.84
N THR A 53 1.94 -11.59 17.98
CA THR A 53 3.13 -11.63 17.12
C THR A 53 2.81 -11.40 15.63
N SER A 54 1.59 -10.93 15.31
CA SER A 54 1.17 -10.69 13.94
C SER A 54 2.04 -9.65 13.23
N ALA A 55 2.53 -10.02 12.03
CA ALA A 55 3.23 -9.11 11.14
C ALA A 55 2.30 -8.45 10.09
N THR A 56 0.97 -8.62 10.20
CA THR A 56 0.01 -8.09 9.24
C THR A 56 -0.03 -6.56 9.27
N GLU A 57 0.10 -5.95 8.10
CA GLU A 57 0.03 -4.52 7.93
C GLU A 57 -1.42 -4.01 7.98
N THR A 58 -1.62 -2.86 8.64
CA THR A 58 -2.90 -2.14 8.61
C THR A 58 -2.82 -0.86 7.79
N PHE A 59 -1.62 -0.50 7.33
CA PHE A 59 -1.34 0.63 6.45
C PHE A 59 -0.24 0.26 5.46
N CYS A 60 -0.39 0.71 4.22
CA CYS A 60 0.63 0.58 3.19
C CYS A 60 0.69 1.85 2.34
N ALA A 61 1.90 2.32 2.06
CA ALA A 61 2.18 3.33 1.04
C ALA A 61 3.18 2.78 0.03
N LEU A 62 2.89 2.96 -1.26
CA LEU A 62 3.65 2.45 -2.38
C LEU A 62 4.05 3.59 -3.32
N ARG A 63 5.25 3.52 -3.87
CA ARG A 63 5.70 4.31 -5.02
C ARG A 63 5.81 3.39 -6.23
N LEU A 64 4.89 3.51 -7.17
CA LEU A 64 4.92 2.77 -8.43
C LEU A 64 5.64 3.58 -9.50
N SER A 65 6.37 2.87 -10.36
CA SER A 65 6.93 3.40 -11.61
C SER A 65 6.29 2.65 -12.77
N ILE A 66 5.77 3.37 -13.75
CA ILE A 66 5.16 2.79 -14.96
C ILE A 66 6.13 3.01 -16.12
N GLU A 67 6.68 1.91 -16.64
CA GLU A 67 7.70 1.91 -17.70
C GLU A 67 7.03 1.96 -19.08
N ASN A 68 6.52 3.14 -19.45
CA ASN A 68 6.05 3.45 -20.80
C ASN A 68 6.34 4.91 -21.17
N ASP A 69 6.19 5.24 -22.46
CA ASP A 69 6.52 6.58 -22.98
C ASP A 69 5.72 7.69 -22.29
N ARG A 70 4.48 7.42 -21.91
CA ARG A 70 3.59 8.43 -21.31
C ARG A 70 3.97 8.79 -19.88
N TRP A 71 4.44 7.82 -19.10
CA TRP A 71 4.64 7.95 -17.65
C TRP A 71 6.09 7.68 -17.20
N SER A 72 7.02 7.56 -18.15
CA SER A 72 8.45 7.42 -17.85
C SER A 72 8.93 8.54 -16.93
N GLY A 73 9.55 8.15 -15.80
CA GLY A 73 10.05 9.07 -14.79
C GLY A 73 8.98 9.67 -13.85
N VAL A 74 7.69 9.39 -14.04
CA VAL A 74 6.61 9.92 -13.19
C VAL A 74 6.24 8.90 -12.09
N PRO A 75 6.44 9.24 -10.80
CA PRO A 75 6.05 8.34 -9.72
C PRO A 75 4.55 8.40 -9.42
N PHE A 76 3.94 7.23 -9.21
CA PHE A 76 2.56 7.09 -8.74
C PHE A 76 2.55 6.66 -7.28
N TYR A 77 2.01 7.49 -6.40
CA TYR A 77 1.91 7.18 -4.98
C TYR A 77 0.52 6.65 -4.64
N LEU A 78 0.47 5.41 -4.12
CA LEU A 78 -0.75 4.83 -3.57
C LEU A 78 -0.57 4.71 -2.07
N ARG A 79 -1.57 5.15 -1.29
CA ARG A 79 -1.60 4.93 0.15
C ARG A 79 -2.98 4.50 0.57
N SER A 80 -3.05 3.54 1.46
CA SER A 80 -4.28 3.10 2.09
C SER A 80 -3.97 2.59 3.48
N GLY A 81 -4.89 2.82 4.41
CA GLY A 81 -4.78 2.30 5.75
C GLY A 81 -6.14 2.23 6.42
N LYS A 82 -6.17 1.40 7.44
CA LYS A 82 -7.15 1.52 8.52
C LYS A 82 -6.65 2.60 9.48
N ARG A 83 -7.58 3.08 10.32
CA ARG A 83 -7.40 4.03 11.44
C ARG A 83 -6.35 5.12 11.20
#